data_AF-A0A319C373-F1
#
_entry.id   AF-A0A319C373-F1
#
_cell.length_a   1.000
_cell.length_b   1.000
_cell.length_c   1.000
_cell.angle_alpha   90.00
_cell.angle_beta   90.00
_cell.angle_gamma   90.00
#
_symmetry.space_group_name_H-M   'P 1'
#
loop_
_entity.id
_entity.type
_entity.pdbx_description
1 polymer ?
#
loop_
_entity_poly.entity_id
_entity_poly.type
_entity_poly.pdbx_seq_one_letter_code
_entity_poly.pdbx_strand_id
1 'polypeptide(L)'
;MPDIRGTTLTPSTSKIDYLEALREAVGSRGLKTLAPDSVDSPELQNLRRSLANSTATAPGRYTCSSEKPIPVTIRGINNRATLQGGFRGVIPRWKPDNPPQPINFAAFANGYPRPGLALLAANALRDAANDWNKLDLGVKFEWVEDIDKASFVLSYAGDQGGVLAQAFFPNEDDLSYLNVYSAAFQPGTIQYLKNIFLHELGHVLGLRHEFAPELEDTKDDYSVQFGPRNPLSVMGYEFPPQLQTTDRDSAQSFYRFPGSGLGWKEAHVPPSKRRLLPIKDCTAR
;
A
#
# COMPACT_ATOMS: atom_id res chain seq x y z
N MET A 1 -32.07 15.32 -24.27
CA MET A 1 -31.23 14.50 -23.37
C MET A 1 -29.85 15.14 -23.35
N PRO A 2 -29.30 15.55 -22.20
CA PRO A 2 -27.97 16.15 -22.17
C PRO A 2 -26.91 15.06 -22.34
N ASP A 3 -25.95 15.34 -23.22
CA ASP A 3 -24.79 14.51 -23.55
C ASP A 3 -23.80 14.51 -22.37
N ILE A 4 -23.72 13.40 -21.63
CA ILE A 4 -22.73 13.21 -20.55
C ILE A 4 -21.44 12.69 -21.19
N ARG A 5 -20.73 13.56 -21.91
CA ARG A 5 -19.32 13.35 -22.20
C ARG A 5 -18.53 13.76 -20.97
N GLY A 6 -18.02 12.78 -20.24
CA GLY A 6 -17.14 13.01 -19.09
C GLY A 6 -15.97 13.90 -19.49
N THR A 7 -15.70 14.92 -18.67
CA THR A 7 -14.60 15.85 -18.82
C THR A 7 -13.28 15.08 -18.88
N THR A 8 -12.54 15.24 -19.97
CA THR A 8 -11.20 14.64 -20.11
C THR A 8 -10.22 15.51 -19.35
N LEU A 9 -9.67 14.99 -18.24
CA LEU A 9 -8.64 15.68 -17.47
C LEU A 9 -7.33 15.65 -18.27
N THR A 10 -6.81 16.82 -18.64
CA THR A 10 -5.48 16.95 -19.25
C THR A 10 -4.40 16.43 -18.30
N PRO A 11 -3.31 15.79 -18.79
CA PRO A 11 -2.19 15.39 -17.95
C PRO A 11 -1.59 16.62 -17.28
N SER A 12 -1.70 16.64 -15.97
CA SER A 12 -1.27 17.73 -15.11
C SER A 12 0.27 17.68 -14.95
N THR A 13 0.95 18.82 -15.01
CA THR A 13 2.42 18.91 -14.84
C THR A 13 2.85 18.99 -13.38
N SER A 14 1.92 19.02 -12.43
CA SER A 14 2.22 19.14 -11.01
C SER A 14 1.15 18.47 -10.12
N LYS A 15 1.55 17.94 -8.95
CA LYS A 15 0.64 17.35 -7.95
C LYS A 15 -0.57 18.23 -7.61
N ILE A 16 -0.40 19.55 -7.63
CA ILE A 16 -1.47 20.52 -7.38
C ILE A 16 -2.55 20.39 -8.45
N ASP A 17 -2.18 20.43 -9.72
CA ASP A 17 -3.11 20.34 -10.85
C ASP A 17 -3.85 18.98 -10.84
N TYR A 18 -3.18 17.89 -10.45
CA TYR A 18 -3.79 16.56 -10.30
C TYR A 18 -4.84 16.54 -9.18
N LEU A 19 -4.52 17.10 -8.02
CA LEU A 19 -5.44 17.15 -6.88
C LEU A 19 -6.62 18.10 -7.13
N GLU A 20 -6.40 19.22 -7.83
CA GLU A 20 -7.47 20.10 -8.28
C GLU A 20 -8.42 19.38 -9.24
N ALA A 21 -7.88 18.69 -10.25
CA ALA A 21 -8.65 17.86 -11.17
C ALA A 21 -9.48 16.78 -10.44
N LEU A 22 -8.91 16.14 -9.42
CA LEU A 22 -9.66 15.20 -8.58
C LEU A 22 -10.76 15.91 -7.78
N ARG A 23 -10.46 17.05 -7.14
CA ARG A 23 -11.44 17.85 -6.37
C ARG A 23 -12.62 18.28 -7.21
N GLU A 24 -12.37 18.71 -8.45
CA GLU A 24 -13.42 19.08 -9.40
C GLU A 24 -14.31 17.89 -9.73
N ALA A 25 -13.73 16.71 -9.92
CA ALA A 25 -14.45 15.56 -10.42
C ALA A 25 -15.25 14.80 -9.34
N VAL A 26 -14.76 14.72 -8.10
CA VAL A 26 -15.47 14.05 -6.99
C VAL A 26 -16.14 15.02 -6.00
N GLY A 27 -15.94 16.32 -6.19
CA GLY A 27 -16.35 17.37 -5.27
C GLY A 27 -15.49 17.43 -4.00
N SER A 28 -15.46 18.57 -3.33
CA SER A 28 -14.63 18.80 -2.12
C SER A 28 -14.93 17.82 -0.98
N ARG A 29 -16.15 17.30 -0.90
CA ARG A 29 -16.52 16.26 0.09
C ARG A 29 -15.96 14.88 -0.27
N GLY A 30 -15.74 14.58 -1.55
CA GLY A 30 -15.24 13.28 -2.01
C GLY A 30 -13.82 12.98 -1.54
N LEU A 31 -12.99 14.02 -1.41
CA LEU A 31 -11.60 13.90 -0.92
C LEU A 31 -11.44 14.19 0.57
N LYS A 32 -12.53 14.24 1.34
CA LYS A 32 -12.43 14.45 2.78
C LYS A 32 -11.61 13.33 3.41
N THR A 33 -10.59 13.72 4.14
CA THR A 33 -9.69 12.84 4.89
C THR A 33 -10.06 12.83 6.38
N LEU A 34 -9.59 11.82 7.09
CA LEU A 34 -9.69 11.70 8.54
C LEU A 34 -8.48 12.37 9.20
N ALA A 35 -8.74 13.15 10.25
CA ALA A 35 -7.68 13.74 11.06
C ALA A 35 -6.99 12.66 11.92
N PRO A 36 -5.66 12.71 12.11
CA PRO A 36 -4.91 11.75 12.93
C PRO A 36 -5.43 11.60 14.37
N ASP A 37 -6.02 12.66 14.93
CA ASP A 37 -6.60 12.68 16.27
C ASP A 37 -8.00 12.04 16.35
N SER A 38 -8.55 11.61 15.21
CA SER A 38 -9.82 10.86 15.13
C SER A 38 -9.62 9.39 15.57
N VAL A 39 -9.04 9.19 16.75
CA VAL A 39 -8.57 7.86 17.20
C VAL A 39 -9.62 7.08 17.99
N ASP A 40 -10.67 7.78 18.43
CA ASP A 40 -11.70 7.21 19.27
C ASP A 40 -13.09 7.76 18.90
N SER A 41 -14.05 6.85 18.78
CA SER A 41 -15.45 7.20 18.56
C SER A 41 -16.36 6.14 19.18
N PRO A 42 -17.57 6.49 19.63
CA PRO A 42 -18.51 5.51 20.18
C PRO A 42 -18.80 4.35 19.21
N GLU A 43 -18.87 4.65 17.90
CA GLU A 43 -19.05 3.63 16.86
C GLU A 43 -17.85 2.69 16.79
N LEU A 44 -16.62 3.21 16.85
CA LEU A 44 -15.40 2.41 16.83
C LEU A 44 -15.28 1.54 18.08
N GLN A 45 -15.63 2.05 19.25
CA GLN A 45 -15.65 1.27 20.49
C GLN A 45 -16.69 0.14 20.44
N ASN A 46 -17.88 0.41 19.91
CA ASN A 46 -18.91 -0.61 19.70
C ASN A 46 -18.45 -1.68 18.72
N LEU A 47 -17.79 -1.27 17.63
CA LEU A 47 -17.24 -2.18 16.64
C LEU A 47 -16.16 -3.06 17.26
N ARG A 48 -15.18 -2.49 17.95
CA ARG A 48 -14.12 -3.24 18.66
C ARG A 48 -14.68 -4.27 19.64
N ARG A 49 -15.72 -3.92 20.42
CA ARG A 49 -16.40 -4.86 21.32
C ARG A 49 -17.09 -6.00 20.57
N SER A 50 -17.77 -5.69 19.46
CA SER A 50 -18.38 -6.71 18.61
C SER A 50 -17.34 -7.67 18.03
N LEU A 51 -16.21 -7.14 17.56
CA LEU A 51 -15.11 -7.94 17.01
C LEU A 51 -14.46 -8.85 18.07
N ALA A 52 -14.27 -8.36 19.29
CA ALA A 52 -13.73 -9.15 20.39
C ALA A 52 -14.61 -10.36 20.76
N ASN A 53 -15.91 -10.30 20.46
CA ASN A 53 -16.87 -11.37 20.72
C ASN A 53 -17.12 -12.28 19.49
N SER A 54 -16.46 -12.02 18.36
CA SER A 54 -16.66 -12.80 17.14
C SER A 54 -16.00 -14.18 17.24
N THR A 55 -16.73 -15.22 16.86
CA THR A 55 -16.22 -16.61 16.73
C THR A 55 -15.90 -16.99 15.29
N ALA A 56 -15.92 -16.02 14.36
CA ALA A 56 -15.67 -16.28 12.94
C ALA A 56 -14.22 -16.74 12.72
N THR A 57 -14.07 -17.88 12.05
CA THR A 57 -12.77 -18.45 11.70
C THR A 57 -12.06 -17.58 10.68
N ALA A 58 -10.76 -17.37 10.88
CA ALA A 58 -9.91 -16.69 9.93
C ALA A 58 -9.78 -17.49 8.61
N PRO A 59 -9.59 -16.84 7.46
CA PRO A 59 -9.25 -17.55 6.22
C PRO A 59 -7.93 -18.32 6.39
N GLY A 60 -7.81 -19.48 5.73
CA GLY A 60 -6.60 -20.31 5.81
C GLY A 60 -5.43 -19.80 4.96
N ARG A 61 -5.62 -18.76 4.14
CA ARG A 61 -4.57 -18.11 3.34
C ARG A 61 -4.84 -16.62 3.21
N TYR A 62 -3.77 -15.84 3.16
CA TYR A 62 -3.82 -14.42 2.86
C TYR A 62 -3.96 -14.19 1.35
N THR A 63 -4.76 -13.19 0.97
CA THR A 63 -5.08 -12.82 -0.41
C THR A 63 -4.96 -11.30 -0.59
N CYS A 64 -3.93 -10.88 -1.31
CA CYS A 64 -3.67 -9.49 -1.67
C CYS A 64 -3.37 -9.37 -3.17
N SER A 65 -3.18 -8.13 -3.64
CA SER A 65 -2.70 -7.85 -4.98
C SER A 65 -1.73 -6.68 -4.95
N SER A 66 -0.74 -6.67 -5.84
CA SER A 66 -0.01 -5.47 -6.25
C SER A 66 -0.57 -4.95 -7.58
N GLU A 67 -0.75 -3.62 -7.71
CA GLU A 67 -1.15 -2.90 -8.94
C GLU A 67 -2.28 -3.48 -9.84
N LYS A 68 -3.56 -3.18 -9.51
CA LYS A 68 -4.80 -2.90 -10.34
C LYS A 68 -6.07 -2.97 -9.44
N PRO A 69 -7.15 -2.15 -9.56
CA PRO A 69 -7.43 -0.87 -10.26
C PRO A 69 -7.84 0.30 -9.29
N ILE A 70 -8.42 1.36 -9.85
CA ILE A 70 -8.79 2.69 -9.29
C ILE A 70 -9.87 2.63 -8.16
N PRO A 71 -9.80 3.48 -7.11
CA PRO A 71 -10.78 3.54 -6.01
C PRO A 71 -12.24 3.72 -6.43
N VAL A 72 -13.19 3.22 -5.63
CA VAL A 72 -14.65 3.37 -5.89
C VAL A 72 -15.10 4.82 -5.85
N THR A 73 -14.47 5.66 -5.04
CA THR A 73 -14.72 7.12 -4.98
C THR A 73 -14.46 7.82 -6.32
N ILE A 74 -13.71 7.19 -7.23
CA ILE A 74 -13.28 7.74 -8.53
C ILE A 74 -13.94 6.96 -9.71
N ARG A 75 -14.87 6.02 -9.45
CA ARG A 75 -15.61 5.33 -10.51
C ARG A 75 -16.50 6.31 -11.29
N GLY A 76 -16.05 6.69 -12.48
CA GLY A 76 -16.79 7.57 -13.41
C GLY A 76 -15.92 8.57 -14.17
N ILE A 77 -14.67 8.76 -13.77
CA ILE A 77 -13.72 9.61 -14.51
C ILE A 77 -12.98 8.73 -15.53
N ASN A 78 -13.34 8.86 -16.80
CA ASN A 78 -12.56 8.30 -17.91
C ASN A 78 -11.29 9.13 -18.09
N ASN A 79 -10.26 8.89 -17.29
CA ASN A 79 -8.95 9.45 -17.56
C ASN A 79 -7.98 8.36 -18.02
N ARG A 80 -7.57 8.44 -19.30
CA ARG A 80 -6.52 7.63 -19.92
C ARG A 80 -5.12 8.13 -19.53
N ALA A 81 -4.91 8.32 -18.23
CA ALA A 81 -3.62 8.56 -17.61
C ALA A 81 -3.50 7.64 -16.40
N THR A 82 -3.66 6.34 -16.61
CA THR A 82 -3.54 5.30 -15.58
C THR A 82 -2.18 4.64 -15.64
N LEU A 83 -1.46 4.73 -14.51
CA LEU A 83 -0.38 3.85 -14.05
C LEU A 83 0.75 3.54 -15.05
N GLN A 84 1.87 4.22 -14.89
CA GLN A 84 3.18 3.62 -15.15
C GLN A 84 4.16 3.97 -14.03
N GLY A 85 4.63 2.95 -13.29
CA GLY A 85 6.00 2.96 -12.76
C GLY A 85 6.26 2.21 -11.44
N GLY A 86 6.57 0.90 -11.52
CA GLY A 86 7.11 0.14 -10.37
C GLY A 86 7.39 -1.37 -10.51
N PHE A 87 7.44 -1.99 -11.70
CA PHE A 87 7.72 -3.43 -11.89
C PHE A 87 8.20 -3.73 -13.32
N ARG A 88 9.50 -3.52 -13.62
CA ARG A 88 10.15 -3.70 -14.96
C ARG A 88 11.69 -3.74 -14.87
N GLY A 89 12.25 -4.62 -14.04
CA GLY A 89 13.71 -4.80 -13.94
C GLY A 89 14.49 -3.79 -13.08
N VAL A 90 13.83 -3.14 -12.12
CA VAL A 90 14.47 -2.36 -11.04
C VAL A 90 13.94 -2.80 -9.67
N ILE A 91 14.68 -2.51 -8.61
CA ILE A 91 14.27 -2.70 -7.22
C ILE A 91 13.88 -1.33 -6.65
N PRO A 92 12.58 -1.01 -6.54
CA PRO A 92 12.14 0.27 -5.99
C PRO A 92 12.36 0.32 -4.47
N ARG A 93 12.88 1.45 -3.98
CA ARG A 93 13.12 1.73 -2.56
C ARG A 93 12.81 3.20 -2.30
N TRP A 94 12.24 3.56 -1.15
CA TRP A 94 12.24 4.96 -0.74
C TRP A 94 13.65 5.36 -0.33
N LYS A 95 14.13 6.51 -0.81
CA LYS A 95 15.47 6.99 -0.48
C LYS A 95 15.64 7.11 1.04
N PRO A 96 16.49 6.28 1.68
CA PRO A 96 16.78 6.45 3.11
C PRO A 96 17.60 7.72 3.30
N ASP A 97 17.27 8.50 4.34
CA ASP A 97 17.93 9.78 4.61
C ASP A 97 18.10 10.00 6.13
N ASN A 98 18.91 10.99 6.51
CA ASN A 98 19.09 11.39 7.90
C ASN A 98 19.06 12.93 8.03
N PRO A 99 17.96 13.53 8.53
CA PRO A 99 16.81 12.87 9.18
C PRO A 99 15.94 12.05 8.20
N PRO A 100 15.20 11.03 8.68
CA PRO A 100 14.35 10.18 7.84
C PRO A 100 13.34 10.98 7.02
N GLN A 101 13.20 10.65 5.74
CA GLN A 101 12.17 11.27 4.91
C GLN A 101 10.78 10.75 5.29
N PRO A 102 9.78 11.65 5.41
CA PRO A 102 8.42 11.24 5.67
C PRO A 102 7.76 10.69 4.40
N ILE A 103 7.13 9.53 4.53
CA ILE A 103 6.18 8.98 3.57
C ILE A 103 4.80 9.25 4.15
N ASN A 104 4.26 10.42 3.79
CA ASN A 104 3.00 10.89 4.35
C ASN A 104 1.84 10.06 3.79
N PHE A 105 0.89 9.69 4.64
CA PHE A 105 -0.35 9.08 4.22
C PHE A 105 -1.55 9.81 4.78
N ALA A 106 -2.62 9.89 3.98
CA ALA A 106 -3.94 10.28 4.46
C ALA A 106 -4.88 9.07 4.42
N ALA A 107 -6.05 9.20 5.03
CA ALA A 107 -7.11 8.19 4.95
C ALA A 107 -8.42 8.86 4.59
N PHE A 108 -9.09 8.40 3.53
CA PHE A 108 -10.39 8.97 3.18
C PHE A 108 -11.44 8.65 4.23
N ALA A 109 -12.26 9.65 4.57
CA ALA A 109 -13.40 9.50 5.46
C ALA A 109 -14.61 8.87 4.77
N ASN A 110 -14.69 9.00 3.44
CA ASN A 110 -15.83 8.64 2.61
C ASN A 110 -15.53 7.43 1.71
N GLY A 111 -16.58 6.88 1.08
CA GLY A 111 -16.50 5.71 0.20
C GLY A 111 -16.74 4.38 0.92
N TYR A 112 -16.45 4.31 2.22
CA TYR A 112 -16.71 3.13 3.04
C TYR A 112 -18.21 2.87 3.21
N PRO A 113 -18.63 1.60 3.41
CA PRO A 113 -20.04 1.27 3.67
C PRO A 113 -20.63 1.97 4.90
N ARG A 114 -19.78 2.33 5.87
CA ARG A 114 -20.14 3.17 7.02
C ARG A 114 -18.91 3.89 7.60
N PRO A 115 -19.08 5.06 8.24
CA PRO A 115 -17.97 5.87 8.76
C PRO A 115 -17.07 5.14 9.77
N GLY A 116 -17.63 4.30 10.65
CA GLY A 116 -16.83 3.55 11.62
C GLY A 116 -15.80 2.60 11.00
N LEU A 117 -16.02 2.11 9.77
CA LEU A 117 -15.05 1.28 9.06
C LEU A 117 -13.87 2.09 8.52
N ALA A 118 -14.12 3.32 8.06
CA ALA A 118 -13.05 4.23 7.65
C ALA A 118 -12.13 4.51 8.84
N LEU A 119 -12.71 4.79 10.00
CA LEU A 119 -11.97 5.05 11.23
C LEU A 119 -11.17 3.84 11.70
N LEU A 120 -11.80 2.65 11.68
CA LEU A 120 -11.13 1.41 12.03
C LEU A 120 -9.93 1.14 11.13
N ALA A 121 -10.10 1.29 9.81
CA ALA A 121 -9.04 1.07 8.83
C ALA A 121 -7.89 2.07 8.98
N ALA A 122 -8.19 3.35 9.15
CA ALA A 122 -7.18 4.39 9.36
C ALA A 122 -6.36 4.16 10.63
N ASN A 123 -7.02 3.79 11.74
CA ASN A 123 -6.32 3.45 12.99
C ASN A 123 -5.46 2.19 12.84
N ALA A 124 -5.95 1.16 12.15
CA ALA A 124 -5.19 -0.06 11.90
C ALA A 124 -3.95 0.20 11.02
N LEU A 125 -4.06 1.06 9.99
CA LEU A 125 -2.94 1.45 9.14
C LEU A 125 -1.91 2.26 9.94
N ARG A 126 -2.35 3.22 10.77
CA ARG A 126 -1.46 3.95 11.69
C ARG A 126 -0.70 3.00 12.61
N ASP A 127 -1.38 2.02 13.19
CA ASP A 127 -0.73 1.09 14.12
C ASP A 127 0.26 0.15 13.39
N ALA A 128 -0.01 -0.23 12.14
CA ALA A 128 0.95 -0.94 11.29
C ALA A 128 2.15 -0.07 10.89
N ALA A 129 1.90 1.19 10.51
CA ALA A 129 2.92 2.18 10.22
C ALA A 129 3.85 2.42 11.42
N ASN A 130 3.29 2.51 12.62
CA ASN A 130 4.06 2.62 13.86
C ASN A 130 4.98 1.42 14.10
N ASP A 131 4.55 0.21 13.76
CA ASP A 131 5.39 -0.98 13.91
C ASP A 131 6.56 -1.00 12.91
N TRP A 132 6.35 -0.55 11.68
CA TRP A 132 7.44 -0.35 10.71
C TRP A 132 8.38 0.78 11.12
N ASN A 133 7.86 1.91 11.60
CA ASN A 133 8.63 3.06 12.05
C ASN A 133 9.61 2.72 13.20
N LYS A 134 9.25 1.76 14.08
CA LYS A 134 10.13 1.30 15.16
C LYS A 134 11.43 0.65 14.66
N LEU A 135 11.49 0.22 13.41
CA LEU A 135 12.69 -0.42 12.84
C LEU A 135 13.77 0.58 12.43
N ASP A 136 13.46 1.88 12.39
CA ASP A 136 14.37 2.96 12.02
C ASP A 136 15.07 2.71 10.68
N LEU A 137 14.28 2.65 9.61
CA LEU A 137 14.74 2.32 8.27
C LEU A 137 15.32 3.52 7.50
N GLY A 138 15.48 4.68 8.13
CA GLY A 138 15.83 5.93 7.43
C GLY A 138 14.69 6.54 6.60
N VAL A 139 13.48 5.99 6.74
CA VAL A 139 12.21 6.54 6.23
C VAL A 139 11.14 6.40 7.31
N LYS A 140 10.09 7.21 7.26
CA LYS A 140 9.05 7.23 8.29
C LYS A 140 7.67 7.42 7.71
N PHE A 141 6.73 6.54 8.02
CA PHE A 141 5.32 6.76 7.72
C PHE A 141 4.71 7.80 8.68
N GLU A 142 3.96 8.75 8.14
CA GLU A 142 3.31 9.80 8.93
C GLU A 142 1.87 10.04 8.46
N TRP A 143 0.92 9.95 9.39
CA TRP A 143 -0.48 10.23 9.07
C TRP A 143 -0.71 11.74 9.04
N VAL A 144 -1.12 12.26 7.88
CA VAL A 144 -1.51 13.65 7.66
C VAL A 144 -3.01 13.76 7.37
N GLU A 145 -3.63 14.84 7.85
CA GLU A 145 -5.00 15.18 7.45
C GLU A 145 -5.01 15.81 6.05
N ASP A 146 -4.06 16.68 5.75
CA ASP A 146 -3.99 17.39 4.49
C ASP A 146 -3.54 16.46 3.35
N ILE A 147 -4.45 16.19 2.41
CA ILE A 147 -4.17 15.33 1.25
C ILE A 147 -3.08 15.89 0.34
N ASP A 148 -2.90 17.22 0.32
CA ASP A 148 -1.87 17.85 -0.52
C ASP A 148 -0.46 17.49 -0.04
N LYS A 149 -0.33 17.09 1.23
CA LYS A 149 0.92 16.62 1.84
C LYS A 149 1.09 15.10 1.76
N ALA A 150 0.06 14.35 1.38
CA ALA A 150 0.09 12.89 1.39
C ALA A 150 0.76 12.35 0.13
N SER A 151 1.65 11.37 0.29
CA SER A 151 2.24 10.61 -0.81
C SER A 151 1.33 9.46 -1.24
N PHE A 152 0.50 8.98 -0.32
CA PHE A 152 -0.56 8.02 -0.64
C PHE A 152 -1.78 8.17 0.25
N VAL A 153 -2.90 7.59 -0.20
CA VAL A 153 -4.15 7.59 0.55
C VAL A 153 -4.68 6.17 0.76
N LEU A 154 -5.11 5.88 1.99
CA LEU A 154 -5.93 4.72 2.30
C LEU A 154 -7.35 4.94 1.78
N SER A 155 -7.84 4.03 0.92
CA SER A 155 -9.16 4.14 0.32
C SER A 155 -9.94 2.83 0.39
N TYR A 156 -11.28 2.93 0.44
CA TYR A 156 -12.16 1.79 0.21
C TYR A 156 -12.41 1.63 -1.29
N ALA A 157 -12.08 0.45 -1.82
CA ALA A 157 -12.17 0.16 -3.26
C ALA A 157 -13.29 -0.82 -3.63
N GLY A 158 -14.27 -1.02 -2.74
CA GLY A 158 -15.45 -1.83 -3.04
C GLY A 158 -15.17 -3.33 -2.96
N ASP A 159 -15.82 -4.09 -3.83
CA ASP A 159 -15.68 -5.53 -3.91
C ASP A 159 -14.66 -5.93 -4.98
N GLN A 160 -13.76 -6.83 -4.59
CA GLN A 160 -12.72 -7.41 -5.46
C GLN A 160 -12.59 -8.92 -5.16
N GLY A 161 -13.75 -9.59 -5.02
CA GLY A 161 -13.81 -11.00 -4.66
C GLY A 161 -13.11 -11.27 -3.32
N GLY A 162 -12.15 -12.19 -3.33
CA GLY A 162 -11.41 -12.59 -2.12
C GLY A 162 -10.22 -11.68 -1.75
N VAL A 163 -9.89 -10.66 -2.54
CA VAL A 163 -8.74 -9.78 -2.27
C VAL A 163 -9.06 -8.90 -1.07
N LEU A 164 -8.18 -8.89 -0.06
CA LEU A 164 -8.39 -8.13 1.17
C LEU A 164 -7.92 -6.68 1.02
N ALA A 165 -6.72 -6.50 0.48
CA ALA A 165 -6.13 -5.19 0.25
C ALA A 165 -5.19 -5.23 -0.96
N GLN A 166 -4.77 -4.04 -1.39
CA GLN A 166 -3.84 -3.85 -2.47
C GLN A 166 -2.99 -2.61 -2.22
N ALA A 167 -1.68 -2.77 -2.38
CA ALA A 167 -0.69 -1.72 -2.27
C ALA A 167 -0.02 -1.38 -3.61
N PHE A 168 0.99 -0.54 -3.51
CA PHE A 168 1.87 -0.06 -4.56
C PHE A 168 3.32 -0.17 -4.07
N PHE A 169 4.27 -0.20 -5.01
CA PHE A 169 5.71 -0.12 -4.68
C PHE A 169 6.19 1.32 -4.65
N PRO A 170 7.34 1.62 -4.00
CA PRO A 170 7.92 2.96 -3.99
C PRO A 170 7.98 3.58 -5.40
N ASN A 171 7.38 4.76 -5.55
CA ASN A 171 7.28 5.48 -6.81
C ASN A 171 7.38 7.00 -6.57
N GLU A 172 7.25 7.79 -7.62
CA GLU A 172 7.30 9.26 -7.54
C GLU A 172 6.01 9.86 -8.10
N ASP A 173 4.91 9.11 -8.00
CA ASP A 173 3.60 9.54 -8.45
C ASP A 173 3.08 10.67 -7.54
N ASP A 174 2.23 11.52 -8.10
CA ASP A 174 1.68 12.66 -7.36
C ASP A 174 0.76 12.21 -6.21
N LEU A 175 0.11 11.06 -6.35
CA LEU A 175 -0.65 10.41 -5.28
C LEU A 175 -0.85 8.91 -5.56
N SER A 176 -0.40 8.05 -4.65
CA SER A 176 -0.64 6.61 -4.69
C SER A 176 -1.84 6.18 -3.82
N TYR A 177 -2.33 4.95 -4.02
CA TYR A 177 -3.48 4.43 -3.29
C TYR A 177 -3.17 3.08 -2.64
N LEU A 178 -3.43 2.99 -1.34
CA LEU A 178 -3.53 1.71 -0.64
C LEU A 178 -5.02 1.40 -0.50
N ASN A 179 -5.48 0.39 -1.23
CA ASN A 179 -6.88 0.02 -1.29
C ASN A 179 -7.20 -1.08 -0.28
N VAL A 180 -8.29 -0.90 0.46
CA VAL A 180 -8.90 -1.96 1.27
C VAL A 180 -10.27 -2.32 0.68
N TYR A 181 -10.54 -3.61 0.56
CA TYR A 181 -11.73 -4.14 -0.10
C TYR A 181 -12.77 -4.67 0.90
N SER A 182 -13.97 -4.93 0.39
CA SER A 182 -15.13 -5.49 1.12
C SER A 182 -14.75 -6.73 1.96
N ALA A 183 -13.91 -7.60 1.42
CA ALA A 183 -13.50 -8.85 2.04
C ALA A 183 -12.69 -8.65 3.32
N ALA A 184 -11.93 -7.56 3.44
CA ALA A 184 -11.20 -7.22 4.66
C ALA A 184 -12.10 -6.77 5.81
N PHE A 185 -13.36 -6.43 5.54
CA PHE A 185 -14.34 -6.01 6.55
C PHE A 185 -15.34 -7.11 6.93
N GLN A 186 -15.14 -8.34 6.44
CA GLN A 186 -16.01 -9.47 6.77
C GLN A 186 -15.65 -10.09 8.13
N PRO A 187 -16.58 -10.83 8.77
CA PRO A 187 -16.26 -11.63 9.94
C PRO A 187 -15.09 -12.58 9.65
N GLY A 188 -14.12 -12.66 10.56
CA GLY A 188 -12.92 -13.50 10.40
C GLY A 188 -11.70 -12.77 9.83
N THR A 189 -11.88 -11.63 9.15
CA THR A 189 -10.79 -10.84 8.57
C THR A 189 -10.65 -9.45 9.20
N ILE A 190 -11.77 -8.80 9.53
CA ILE A 190 -11.82 -7.42 10.04
C ILE A 190 -11.01 -7.18 11.33
N GLN A 191 -10.89 -8.20 12.19
CA GLN A 191 -10.07 -8.10 13.41
C GLN A 191 -8.56 -8.07 13.11
N TYR A 192 -8.16 -8.47 11.90
CA TYR A 192 -6.78 -8.55 11.45
C TYR A 192 -6.40 -7.41 10.50
N LEU A 193 -7.18 -6.32 10.41
CA LEU A 193 -6.85 -5.18 9.54
C LEU A 193 -5.43 -4.64 9.75
N LYS A 194 -4.94 -4.60 11.00
CA LYS A 194 -3.55 -4.21 11.27
C LYS A 194 -2.56 -5.16 10.59
N ASN A 195 -2.78 -6.47 10.69
CA ASN A 195 -1.93 -7.51 10.08
C ASN A 195 -1.94 -7.42 8.55
N ILE A 196 -3.12 -7.20 7.97
CA ILE A 196 -3.29 -6.93 6.53
C ILE A 196 -2.45 -5.71 6.15
N PHE A 197 -2.58 -4.58 6.87
CA PHE A 197 -1.79 -3.39 6.57
C PHE A 197 -0.29 -3.50 6.88
N LEU A 198 0.13 -4.37 7.79
CA LEU A 198 1.56 -4.68 7.98
C LEU A 198 2.16 -5.28 6.71
N HIS A 199 1.44 -6.20 6.06
CA HIS A 199 1.81 -6.77 4.76
C HIS A 199 1.82 -5.71 3.67
N GLU A 200 0.72 -4.96 3.52
CA GLU A 200 0.61 -3.94 2.46
C GLU A 200 1.68 -2.85 2.59
N LEU A 201 2.00 -2.41 3.82
CA LEU A 201 3.10 -1.47 4.04
C LEU A 201 4.48 -2.08 3.73
N GLY A 202 4.64 -3.41 3.80
CA GLY A 202 5.81 -4.09 3.29
C GLY A 202 6.00 -3.84 1.79
N HIS A 203 4.93 -3.94 1.00
CA HIS A 203 4.97 -3.55 -0.43
C HIS A 203 5.27 -2.06 -0.62
N VAL A 204 4.65 -1.18 0.18
CA VAL A 204 4.95 0.25 0.14
C VAL A 204 6.41 0.52 0.46
N LEU A 205 7.08 -0.31 1.27
CA LEU A 205 8.52 -0.25 1.53
C LEU A 205 9.39 -0.92 0.45
N GLY A 206 8.82 -1.50 -0.60
CA GLY A 206 9.54 -2.18 -1.68
C GLY A 206 9.75 -3.67 -1.48
N LEU A 207 9.19 -4.27 -0.42
CA LEU A 207 9.28 -5.71 -0.18
C LEU A 207 8.30 -6.46 -1.08
N ARG A 208 8.77 -7.55 -1.70
CA ARG A 208 7.92 -8.47 -2.48
C ARG A 208 7.49 -9.66 -1.63
N HIS A 209 6.59 -10.47 -2.17
CA HIS A 209 6.21 -11.74 -1.56
C HIS A 209 7.39 -12.71 -1.46
N GLU A 210 7.39 -13.57 -0.44
CA GLU A 210 8.43 -14.59 -0.27
C GLU A 210 8.47 -15.63 -1.40
N PHE A 211 7.33 -15.84 -2.05
CA PHE A 211 7.16 -16.75 -3.18
C PHE A 211 7.28 -16.05 -4.53
N ALA A 212 7.67 -14.76 -4.54
CA ALA A 212 7.85 -14.01 -5.77
C ALA A 212 8.82 -14.70 -6.75
N PRO A 213 9.96 -15.29 -6.32
CA PRO A 213 10.87 -15.99 -7.23
C PRO A 213 10.22 -17.13 -8.02
N GLU A 214 9.22 -17.80 -7.44
CA GLU A 214 8.55 -18.95 -8.06
C GLU A 214 7.31 -18.57 -8.87
N LEU A 215 6.54 -17.58 -8.41
CA LEU A 215 5.18 -17.33 -8.88
C LEU A 215 4.99 -15.98 -9.55
N GLU A 216 5.89 -15.03 -9.30
CA GLU A 216 5.76 -13.64 -9.77
C GLU A 216 6.93 -13.21 -10.66
N ASP A 217 8.04 -13.95 -10.62
CA ASP A 217 9.22 -13.71 -11.46
C ASP A 217 8.93 -14.13 -12.91
N THR A 218 8.31 -13.20 -13.65
CA THR A 218 8.08 -13.32 -15.09
C THR A 218 9.14 -12.54 -15.88
N LYS A 219 9.03 -12.51 -17.21
CA LYS A 219 10.08 -12.02 -18.12
C LYS A 219 10.67 -10.64 -17.76
N ASP A 220 9.88 -9.74 -17.18
CA ASP A 220 10.31 -8.37 -16.83
C ASP A 220 10.23 -8.05 -15.32
N ASP A 221 9.92 -9.06 -14.52
CA ASP A 221 9.23 -8.95 -13.23
C ASP A 221 10.06 -9.56 -12.09
N TYR A 222 11.37 -9.33 -12.17
CA TYR A 222 12.36 -10.01 -11.35
C TYR A 222 12.20 -9.71 -9.85
N SER A 223 12.43 -10.74 -9.06
CA SER A 223 12.53 -10.67 -7.61
C SER A 223 13.97 -10.90 -7.15
N VAL A 224 14.32 -10.34 -6.00
CA VAL A 224 15.60 -10.61 -5.33
C VAL A 224 15.29 -11.01 -3.90
N GLN A 225 15.82 -12.15 -3.48
CA GLN A 225 15.67 -12.58 -2.11
C GLN A 225 16.63 -11.82 -1.20
N PHE A 226 16.08 -11.15 -0.18
CA PHE A 226 16.86 -10.53 0.88
C PHE A 226 16.84 -11.42 2.11
N GLY A 227 18.02 -11.88 2.53
CA GLY A 227 18.13 -12.76 3.70
C GLY A 227 17.54 -14.17 3.48
N PRO A 228 17.35 -14.94 4.57
CA PRO A 228 16.81 -16.29 4.49
C PRO A 228 15.30 -16.29 4.23
N ARG A 229 14.81 -17.30 3.49
CA ARG A 229 13.36 -17.50 3.31
C ARG A 229 12.68 -17.81 4.63
N ASN A 230 11.48 -17.27 4.79
CA ASN A 230 10.62 -17.60 5.92
C ASN A 230 9.16 -17.79 5.46
N PRO A 231 8.60 -19.02 5.53
CA PRO A 231 7.20 -19.24 5.14
C PRO A 231 6.20 -18.52 6.04
N LEU A 232 6.61 -18.10 7.25
CA LEU A 232 5.81 -17.33 8.19
C LEU A 232 6.04 -15.81 8.08
N SER A 233 6.86 -15.37 7.12
CA SER A 233 7.08 -13.94 6.81
C SER A 233 5.76 -13.21 6.70
N VAL A 234 5.75 -11.94 7.12
CA VAL A 234 4.61 -11.05 6.86
C VAL A 234 4.30 -10.95 5.37
N MET A 235 5.28 -11.16 4.49
CA MET A 235 5.13 -11.19 3.03
C MET A 235 4.79 -12.59 2.47
N GLY A 236 4.45 -13.54 3.34
CA GLY A 236 4.01 -14.89 2.98
C GLY A 236 2.50 -15.03 2.77
N TYR A 237 2.03 -16.27 2.61
CA TYR A 237 0.61 -16.61 2.47
C TYR A 237 -0.11 -16.93 3.79
N GLU A 238 0.62 -17.05 4.90
CA GLU A 238 0.04 -17.42 6.19
C GLU A 238 -0.89 -16.30 6.70
N PHE A 239 -2.05 -16.69 7.21
CA PHE A 239 -3.03 -15.75 7.74
C PHE A 239 -3.26 -15.96 9.25
N PRO A 240 -3.26 -14.88 10.06
CA PRO A 240 -3.01 -13.49 9.68
C PRO A 240 -1.52 -13.22 9.40
N PRO A 241 -1.17 -12.29 8.49
CA PRO A 241 0.23 -11.91 8.27
C PRO A 241 0.85 -11.35 9.54
N GLN A 242 2.04 -11.80 9.92
CA GLN A 242 2.70 -11.35 11.15
C GLN A 242 4.14 -10.98 10.87
N LEU A 243 4.57 -9.83 11.38
CA LEU A 243 5.95 -9.36 11.26
C LEU A 243 6.90 -10.26 12.07
N GLN A 244 7.71 -11.03 11.37
CA GLN A 244 8.72 -11.93 11.91
C GLN A 244 10.06 -11.24 12.10
N THR A 245 10.96 -11.86 12.86
CA THR A 245 12.33 -11.34 13.04
C THR A 245 13.07 -11.27 11.70
N THR A 246 12.89 -12.27 10.82
CA THR A 246 13.49 -12.28 9.48
C THR A 246 13.08 -11.07 8.65
N ASP A 247 11.81 -10.66 8.73
CA ASP A 247 11.28 -9.54 7.95
C ASP A 247 11.94 -8.23 8.40
N ARG A 248 12.10 -8.08 9.72
CA ARG A 248 12.78 -6.92 10.33
C ARG A 248 14.23 -6.85 9.90
N ASP A 249 14.96 -7.95 10.04
CA ASP A 249 16.39 -8.02 9.73
C ASP A 249 16.66 -7.79 8.23
N SER A 250 15.84 -8.39 7.36
CA SER A 250 15.93 -8.20 5.91
C SER A 250 15.58 -6.77 5.49
N ALA A 251 14.52 -6.18 6.06
CA ALA A 251 14.16 -4.79 5.77
C ALA A 251 15.25 -3.81 6.22
N GLN A 252 15.78 -3.98 7.45
CA GLN A 252 16.89 -3.14 7.94
C GLN A 252 18.13 -3.30 7.06
N SER A 253 18.45 -4.52 6.65
CA SER A 253 19.60 -4.77 5.76
C SER A 253 19.41 -4.11 4.39
N PHE A 254 18.21 -4.19 3.83
CA PHE A 254 17.90 -3.58 2.53
C PHE A 254 17.97 -2.05 2.57
N TYR A 255 17.44 -1.42 3.63
CA TYR A 255 17.47 0.04 3.78
C TYR A 255 18.84 0.58 4.19
N ARG A 256 19.68 -0.22 4.86
CA ARG A 256 21.09 0.14 5.17
C ARG A 256 22.06 -0.14 4.02
N PHE A 257 21.63 -0.87 2.99
CA PHE A 257 22.51 -1.24 1.89
C PHE A 257 22.89 0.00 1.05
N PRO A 258 24.20 0.33 0.94
CA PRO A 258 24.65 1.54 0.26
C PRO A 258 24.81 1.37 -1.26
N GLY A 259 24.72 0.14 -1.78
CA GLY A 259 24.92 -0.12 -3.20
C GLY A 259 23.72 0.29 -4.05
N SER A 260 23.98 0.50 -5.35
CA SER A 260 22.96 0.92 -6.33
C SER A 260 22.33 -0.25 -7.10
N GLY A 261 22.54 -1.49 -6.67
CA GLY A 261 21.96 -2.68 -7.28
C GLY A 261 22.19 -3.94 -6.46
N LEU A 262 21.24 -4.88 -6.54
CA LEU A 262 21.24 -6.14 -5.79
C LEU A 262 20.74 -7.30 -6.66
N GLY A 263 21.18 -8.51 -6.32
CA GLY A 263 20.74 -9.75 -6.95
C GLY A 263 21.05 -9.83 -8.45
N TRP A 264 20.50 -10.86 -9.10
CA TRP A 264 20.66 -11.10 -10.52
C TRP A 264 19.29 -11.44 -11.11
N LYS A 265 19.13 -11.29 -12.42
CA LYS A 265 18.00 -11.88 -13.15
C LYS A 265 18.11 -13.42 -13.08
N GLU A 266 17.54 -14.04 -12.05
CA GLU A 266 17.71 -15.47 -11.74
C GLU A 266 16.91 -16.35 -12.71
N ALA A 267 15.73 -15.90 -13.10
CA ALA A 267 14.92 -16.59 -14.07
C ALA A 267 15.39 -16.21 -15.49
N HIS A 268 15.92 -17.18 -16.24
CA HIS A 268 16.09 -17.14 -17.71
C HIS A 268 17.32 -16.43 -18.32
N VAL A 269 18.31 -15.98 -17.54
CA VAL A 269 19.52 -15.33 -18.11
C VAL A 269 20.78 -16.18 -17.89
N PRO A 270 21.52 -16.54 -18.97
CA PRO A 270 22.80 -17.24 -18.85
C PRO A 270 23.77 -16.48 -17.93
N PRO A 271 24.62 -17.15 -17.13
CA PRO A 271 25.54 -16.49 -16.19
C PRO A 271 26.36 -15.35 -16.81
N SER A 272 26.77 -15.48 -18.08
CA SER A 272 27.53 -14.48 -18.83
C SER A 272 26.75 -13.21 -19.21
N LYS A 273 25.42 -13.21 -19.08
CA LYS A 273 24.54 -12.07 -19.38
C LYS A 273 23.81 -11.54 -18.15
N ARG A 274 24.07 -12.10 -16.96
CA ARG A 274 23.48 -11.62 -15.71
C ARG A 274 23.96 -10.20 -15.45
N ARG A 275 23.01 -9.31 -15.19
CA ARG A 275 23.26 -7.95 -14.71
C ARG A 275 22.63 -7.81 -13.34
N LEU A 276 23.26 -7.03 -12.48
CA LEU A 276 22.66 -6.61 -11.22
C LEU A 276 21.35 -5.88 -11.51
N LEU A 277 20.32 -6.13 -10.70
CA LEU A 277 19.10 -5.33 -10.78
C LEU A 277 19.38 -4.00 -10.08
N PRO A 278 19.23 -2.86 -10.77
CA PRO A 278 19.49 -1.56 -10.17
C PRO A 278 18.43 -1.26 -9.10
N ILE A 279 18.86 -0.64 -8.01
CA ILE A 279 17.97 -0.06 -7.01
C ILE A 279 17.58 1.34 -7.49
N LYS A 280 16.28 1.62 -7.52
CA LYS A 280 15.75 2.97 -7.77
C LYS A 280 15.32 3.56 -6.43
N ASP A 281 16.07 4.53 -5.94
CA ASP A 281 15.69 5.34 -4.79
C ASP A 281 14.68 6.41 -5.22
N CYS A 282 13.43 6.24 -4.78
CA CYS A 282 12.30 7.13 -5.03
C CYS A 282 12.19 8.19 -3.92
N THR A 283 11.69 9.37 -4.26
CA THR A 283 11.40 10.44 -3.29
C THR A 283 9.89 10.56 -3.12
N ALA A 284 9.42 10.52 -1.87
CA ALA A 284 8.00 10.70 -1.56
C ALA A 284 7.56 12.14 -1.90
N ARG A 285 6.42 12.28 -2.57
CA ARG A 285 5.85 13.57 -2.98
C ARG A 285 4.66 13.97 -2.14
#